data_AF-A0A430J7J5-F1
#
_entry.id   AF-A0A430J7J5-F1
#
_cell.length_a   1.000
_cell.length_b   1.000
_cell.length_c   1.000
_cell.angle_alpha   90.00
_cell.angle_beta   90.00
_cell.angle_gamma   90.00
#
_symmetry.space_group_name_H-M   'P 1'
#
loop_
_entity.id
_entity.type
_entity.pdbx_description
1 polymer ?
#
loop_
_entity_poly.entity_id
_entity_poly.type
_entity_poly.pdbx_seq_one_letter_code
_entity_poly.pdbx_strand_id
1 'polypeptide(L)'
;MRIGILDIDSEMKADNRGIKRKYPNVACGKIYGYHKVAGDEVIYPWKGQKVDKLYISTIFTSTKPAILRQMPLYQAMAKEVFIGGSGWDDYSKKPYVITKLPKEIQDFDDPKWLYEMYDIDYGIGFTTRGCSVNCSFCLVSKKEGAIEYADTPITKIVNPKSKHIVLMNNNSIAHDDFWADVAEIKARGLSIHWDQANDITLVTPKVAEALGCVNYRSFNGSDKELKFAFDLLVRRKGIVLETASHNSLNALDLDLDKDGFYFIDNGPEFNSPKGMRLLLDTRYENIHGDISMIAKQAENRLTGELETVMTITYNMMKLVPRKIRLMQEYGIEPYHLMFYVLIGFNTTEDEDIARIEILKEFRSRPYPMLFRDLTGKAGVDGSGKPQSFHCRPFRDWVVTGLYKKQAFHDFTRYHLRKKQAEEKLLQQETEEHQLSLF
;
A
#
# COMPACT_ATOMS: atom_id res chain seq x y z
N MET A 1 -37.48 -0.48 1.70
CA MET A 1 -36.98 0.00 0.40
C MET A 1 -36.32 -1.15 -0.34
N ARG A 2 -36.11 -1.00 -1.65
CA ARG A 2 -35.29 -1.90 -2.44
C ARG A 2 -33.95 -1.24 -2.75
N ILE A 3 -32.86 -1.91 -2.41
CA ILE A 3 -31.51 -1.36 -2.44
C ILE A 3 -30.65 -2.16 -3.40
N GLY A 4 -30.04 -1.49 -4.37
CA GLY A 4 -29.07 -2.08 -5.28
C GLY A 4 -27.64 -1.83 -4.79
N ILE A 5 -26.79 -2.85 -4.83
CA ILE A 5 -25.34 -2.71 -4.60
C ILE A 5 -24.58 -3.28 -5.80
N LEU A 6 -23.72 -2.45 -6.40
CA LEU A 6 -22.83 -2.83 -7.50
C LEU A 6 -21.38 -2.63 -7.07
N ASP A 7 -20.70 -3.74 -6.78
CA ASP A 7 -19.25 -3.77 -6.58
C ASP A 7 -18.58 -4.10 -7.93
N ILE A 8 -18.03 -3.08 -8.58
CA ILE A 8 -17.65 -3.17 -10.01
C ILE A 8 -16.32 -3.90 -10.20
N ASP A 9 -15.43 -3.78 -9.22
CA ASP A 9 -14.03 -4.21 -9.32
C ASP A 9 -13.74 -5.51 -8.54
N SER A 10 -14.77 -6.26 -8.10
CA SER A 10 -14.54 -7.47 -7.32
C SER A 10 -13.79 -8.53 -8.16
N GLU A 11 -12.51 -8.72 -7.85
CA GLU A 11 -11.74 -9.83 -8.38
C GLU A 11 -12.19 -11.17 -7.76
N MET A 12 -12.02 -12.27 -8.48
CA MET A 12 -12.25 -13.60 -7.94
C MET A 12 -10.95 -14.16 -7.34
N LYS A 13 -10.90 -14.34 -6.02
CA LYS A 13 -9.79 -15.00 -5.31
C LYS A 13 -10.19 -16.39 -4.83
N ALA A 14 -9.25 -17.34 -4.90
CA ALA A 14 -9.47 -18.68 -4.35
C ALA A 14 -9.32 -18.68 -2.83
N ASP A 15 -10.26 -19.30 -2.12
CA ASP A 15 -10.18 -19.53 -0.68
C ASP A 15 -9.28 -20.72 -0.33
N ASN A 16 -9.24 -21.09 0.96
CA ASN A 16 -8.45 -22.23 1.48
C ASN A 16 -8.90 -23.60 0.96
N ARG A 17 -10.07 -23.70 0.32
CA ARG A 17 -10.59 -24.90 -0.34
C ARG A 17 -10.43 -24.84 -1.86
N GLY A 18 -9.79 -23.79 -2.39
CA GLY A 18 -9.61 -23.57 -3.82
C GLY A 18 -10.85 -23.04 -4.54
N ILE A 19 -11.91 -22.68 -3.81
CA ILE A 19 -13.15 -22.14 -4.39
C ILE A 19 -12.94 -20.65 -4.66
N LYS A 20 -13.17 -20.22 -5.92
CA LYS A 20 -13.06 -18.81 -6.29
C LYS A 20 -14.27 -18.04 -5.80
N ARG A 21 -14.05 -17.05 -4.93
CA ARG A 21 -15.05 -16.11 -4.40
C ARG A 21 -14.65 -14.68 -4.72
N LYS A 22 -15.61 -13.76 -4.72
CA LYS A 22 -15.32 -12.33 -4.87
C LYS A 22 -14.49 -11.85 -3.69
N TYR A 23 -13.43 -11.09 -3.96
CA TYR A 23 -12.68 -10.41 -2.91
C TYR A 23 -13.62 -9.39 -2.22
N PRO A 24 -13.78 -9.46 -0.88
CA PRO A 24 -14.76 -8.64 -0.19
C PRO A 24 -14.44 -7.15 -0.24
N ASN A 25 -15.47 -6.32 -0.43
CA ASN A 25 -15.40 -4.87 -0.33
C ASN A 25 -16.09 -4.44 0.98
N VAL A 26 -15.30 -3.96 1.94
CA VAL A 26 -15.77 -3.59 3.29
C VAL A 26 -16.88 -2.53 3.24
N ALA A 27 -16.77 -1.54 2.34
CA ALA A 27 -17.79 -0.51 2.18
C ALA A 27 -19.13 -1.10 1.71
N CYS A 28 -19.09 -2.03 0.76
CA CYS A 28 -20.28 -2.74 0.30
C CYS A 28 -20.90 -3.61 1.41
N GLY A 29 -20.08 -4.28 2.23
CA GLY A 29 -20.56 -5.04 3.39
C GLY A 29 -21.26 -4.16 4.44
N LYS A 30 -20.74 -2.95 4.68
CA LYS A 30 -21.40 -1.97 5.58
C LYS A 30 -22.74 -1.50 5.04
N ILE A 31 -22.82 -1.16 3.74
CA ILE A 31 -24.08 -0.80 3.07
C ILE A 31 -25.08 -1.96 3.16
N TYR A 32 -24.63 -3.18 2.85
CA TYR A 32 -25.46 -4.39 2.92
C TYR A 32 -26.03 -4.59 4.32
N GLY A 33 -25.18 -4.61 5.35
CA GLY A 33 -25.59 -4.84 6.72
C GLY A 33 -26.54 -3.77 7.27
N TYR A 34 -26.23 -2.50 7.01
CA TYR A 34 -27.08 -1.38 7.44
C TYR A 34 -28.51 -1.52 6.90
N HIS A 35 -28.65 -1.79 5.60
CA HIS A 35 -29.96 -1.95 4.96
C HIS A 35 -30.67 -3.25 5.37
N LYS A 36 -29.94 -4.35 5.54
CA LYS A 36 -30.52 -5.61 6.02
C LYS A 36 -31.10 -5.50 7.43
N VAL A 37 -30.41 -4.80 8.33
CA VAL A 37 -30.91 -4.52 9.69
C VAL A 37 -32.13 -3.61 9.65
N ALA A 38 -32.20 -2.66 8.71
CA ALA A 38 -33.36 -1.80 8.50
C ALA A 38 -34.57 -2.52 7.88
N GLY A 39 -34.45 -3.80 7.50
CA GLY A 39 -35.51 -4.57 6.85
C GLY A 39 -35.68 -4.27 5.36
N ASP A 40 -34.70 -3.64 4.73
CA ASP A 40 -34.72 -3.37 3.29
C ASP A 40 -34.39 -4.63 2.47
N GLU A 41 -34.95 -4.71 1.26
CA GLU A 41 -34.58 -5.73 0.28
C GLU A 41 -33.28 -5.30 -0.40
N VAL A 42 -32.18 -6.02 -0.16
CA VAL A 42 -30.88 -5.73 -0.78
C VAL A 42 -30.59 -6.72 -1.89
N ILE A 43 -30.31 -6.21 -3.10
CA ILE A 43 -30.08 -7.01 -4.31
C ILE A 43 -28.82 -6.57 -5.05
N TYR A 44 -28.28 -7.48 -5.86
CA TYR A 44 -27.41 -7.14 -6.98
C TYR A 44 -28.29 -6.91 -8.22
N PRO A 45 -28.54 -5.66 -8.63
CA PRO A 45 -29.55 -5.38 -9.65
C PRO A 45 -29.08 -5.83 -11.04
N TRP A 46 -29.93 -6.60 -11.73
CA TRP A 46 -29.77 -6.94 -13.14
C TRP A 46 -30.46 -5.89 -14.03
N LYS A 47 -30.14 -5.88 -15.34
CA LYS A 47 -30.72 -4.92 -16.30
C LYS A 47 -32.26 -4.90 -16.20
N GLY A 48 -32.82 -3.72 -15.92
CA GLY A 48 -34.27 -3.49 -15.86
C GLY A 48 -34.90 -3.56 -14.46
N GLN A 49 -34.17 -4.02 -13.44
CA GLN A 49 -34.69 -4.00 -12.07
C GLN A 49 -34.65 -2.58 -11.50
N LYS A 50 -35.80 -2.08 -11.03
CA LYS A 50 -35.93 -0.80 -10.35
C LYS A 50 -35.58 -0.95 -8.87
N VAL A 51 -34.82 0.01 -8.34
CA VAL A 51 -34.47 0.12 -6.91
C VAL A 51 -34.76 1.53 -6.40
N ASP A 52 -34.92 1.70 -5.10
CA ASP A 52 -35.03 3.02 -4.48
C ASP A 52 -33.66 3.70 -4.44
N LYS A 53 -32.63 2.99 -3.94
CA LYS A 53 -31.25 3.47 -3.86
C LYS A 53 -30.29 2.51 -4.55
N LEU A 54 -29.33 3.04 -5.29
CA LEU A 54 -28.27 2.27 -5.94
C LEU A 54 -26.90 2.75 -5.46
N TYR A 55 -26.14 1.86 -4.81
CA TYR A 55 -24.76 2.10 -4.41
C TYR A 55 -23.81 1.43 -5.40
N ILE A 56 -22.84 2.19 -5.90
CA ILE A 56 -21.83 1.73 -6.85
C ILE A 56 -20.45 1.98 -6.24
N SER A 57 -19.67 0.91 -6.07
CA SER A 57 -18.31 0.98 -5.56
C SER A 57 -17.29 0.63 -6.65
N THR A 58 -16.23 1.42 -6.72
CA THR A 58 -15.06 1.15 -7.58
C THR A 58 -13.76 1.43 -6.85
N ILE A 59 -12.83 0.50 -6.96
CA ILE A 59 -11.48 0.55 -6.39
C ILE A 59 -10.48 1.06 -7.44
N PHE A 60 -10.69 0.76 -8.73
CA PHE A 60 -9.76 1.10 -9.80
C PHE A 60 -10.24 2.27 -10.66
N THR A 61 -9.38 3.28 -10.82
CA THR A 61 -9.65 4.46 -11.66
C THR A 61 -9.89 4.10 -13.14
N SER A 62 -9.35 2.97 -13.62
CA SER A 62 -9.61 2.46 -14.98
C SER A 62 -11.08 2.13 -15.25
N THR A 63 -11.86 1.90 -14.21
CA THR A 63 -13.28 1.51 -14.30
C THR A 63 -14.21 2.73 -14.39
N LYS A 64 -13.74 3.90 -13.96
CA LYS A 64 -14.50 5.17 -13.97
C LYS A 64 -15.13 5.52 -15.32
N PRO A 65 -14.44 5.41 -16.48
CA PRO A 65 -15.07 5.66 -17.79
C PRO A 65 -16.24 4.73 -18.11
N ALA A 66 -16.19 3.47 -17.65
CA ALA A 66 -17.28 2.52 -17.87
C ALA A 66 -18.52 2.86 -17.03
N ILE A 67 -18.32 3.30 -15.78
CA ILE A 67 -19.40 3.79 -14.91
C ILE A 67 -20.08 5.01 -15.53
N LEU A 68 -19.30 5.99 -16.01
CA LEU A 68 -19.83 7.19 -16.65
C LEU A 68 -20.68 6.86 -17.88
N ARG A 69 -20.24 5.93 -18.74
CA ARG A 69 -21.04 5.48 -19.90
C ARG A 69 -22.36 4.83 -19.52
N GLN A 70 -22.43 4.17 -18.36
CA GLN A 70 -23.64 3.50 -17.88
C GLN A 70 -24.55 4.40 -17.03
N MET A 71 -24.16 5.66 -16.77
CA MET A 71 -24.90 6.57 -15.90
C MET A 71 -26.38 6.74 -16.29
N PRO A 72 -26.76 6.93 -17.57
CA PRO A 72 -28.16 7.07 -17.94
C PRO A 72 -29.01 5.86 -17.56
N LEU A 73 -28.43 4.65 -17.66
CA LEU A 73 -29.09 3.42 -17.24
C LEU A 73 -29.27 3.38 -15.72
N TYR A 74 -28.24 3.73 -14.95
CA TYR A 74 -28.29 3.76 -13.49
C TYR A 74 -29.34 4.76 -12.97
N GLN A 75 -29.38 5.96 -13.55
CA GLN A 75 -30.38 6.98 -13.23
C GLN A 75 -31.80 6.56 -13.62
N ALA A 76 -31.95 5.80 -14.71
CA ALA A 76 -33.24 5.22 -15.04
C ALA A 76 -33.63 4.09 -14.07
N MET A 77 -32.68 3.36 -13.50
CA MET A 77 -32.94 2.21 -12.61
C MET A 77 -33.24 2.59 -11.16
N ALA A 78 -32.74 3.73 -10.68
CA ALA A 78 -32.81 4.10 -9.26
C ALA A 78 -33.35 5.51 -9.04
N LYS A 79 -34.04 5.75 -7.93
CA LYS A 79 -34.44 7.11 -7.52
C LYS A 79 -33.22 7.92 -7.06
N GLU A 80 -32.29 7.26 -6.37
CA GLU A 80 -31.03 7.83 -5.91
C GLU A 80 -29.85 6.94 -6.29
N VAL A 81 -28.76 7.55 -6.77
CA VAL A 81 -27.52 6.85 -7.15
C VAL A 81 -26.36 7.42 -6.33
N PHE A 82 -25.65 6.54 -5.63
CA PHE A 82 -24.45 6.84 -4.86
C PHE A 82 -23.26 6.14 -5.50
N ILE A 83 -22.18 6.87 -5.74
CA ILE A 83 -20.95 6.32 -6.31
C ILE A 83 -19.78 6.72 -5.43
N GLY A 84 -18.92 5.76 -5.11
CA GLY A 84 -17.73 6.02 -4.34
C GLY A 84 -16.69 4.93 -4.44
N GLY A 85 -15.66 5.07 -3.60
CA GLY A 85 -14.50 4.18 -3.59
C GLY A 85 -13.28 4.84 -4.24
N SER A 86 -12.11 4.22 -4.02
CA SER A 86 -10.83 4.81 -4.37
C SER A 86 -10.66 5.03 -5.89
N GLY A 87 -11.35 4.27 -6.72
CA GLY A 87 -11.34 4.45 -8.17
C GLY A 87 -12.20 5.62 -8.65
N TRP A 88 -13.13 6.10 -7.81
CA TRP A 88 -14.03 7.19 -8.13
C TRP A 88 -13.51 8.55 -7.65
N ASP A 89 -12.87 8.57 -6.49
CA ASP A 89 -12.26 9.75 -5.86
C ASP A 89 -11.31 10.50 -6.82
N ASP A 90 -11.12 11.81 -6.58
CA ASP A 90 -10.21 12.65 -7.34
C ASP A 90 -8.98 13.06 -6.51
N TYR A 91 -7.82 12.56 -6.94
CA TYR A 91 -6.52 12.82 -6.33
C TYR A 91 -5.63 13.77 -7.16
N SER A 92 -6.16 14.35 -8.25
CA SER A 92 -5.39 15.15 -9.21
C SER A 92 -4.88 16.47 -8.63
N LYS A 93 -5.64 17.09 -7.72
CA LYS A 93 -5.29 18.37 -7.09
C LYS A 93 -5.76 18.43 -5.64
N LYS A 94 -5.02 19.16 -4.79
CA LYS A 94 -5.43 19.48 -3.42
C LYS A 94 -6.42 20.66 -3.40
N PRO A 95 -7.42 20.67 -2.50
CA PRO A 95 -7.82 19.56 -1.64
C PRO A 95 -8.40 18.41 -2.47
N TYR A 96 -8.04 17.18 -2.12
CA TYR A 96 -8.53 15.98 -2.81
C TYR A 96 -10.04 15.83 -2.61
N VAL A 97 -10.73 15.33 -3.64
CA VAL A 97 -12.18 15.08 -3.57
C VAL A 97 -12.40 13.61 -3.24
N ILE A 98 -12.61 13.34 -1.95
CA ILE A 98 -12.78 12.00 -1.40
C ILE A 98 -14.25 11.76 -1.08
N THR A 99 -14.84 10.75 -1.70
CA THR A 99 -16.18 10.28 -1.39
C THR A 99 -16.22 9.58 -0.03
N LYS A 100 -17.28 9.86 0.74
CA LYS A 100 -17.51 9.25 2.04
C LYS A 100 -18.88 8.58 2.05
N LEU A 101 -18.98 7.45 2.74
CA LEU A 101 -20.28 6.88 3.08
C LEU A 101 -21.02 7.84 4.03
N PRO A 102 -22.37 7.84 4.01
CA PRO A 102 -23.16 8.43 5.08
C PRO A 102 -22.68 7.93 6.44
N LYS A 103 -22.65 8.80 7.45
CA LYS A 103 -22.00 8.52 8.74
C LYS A 103 -22.59 7.27 9.41
N GLU A 104 -23.90 7.12 9.36
CA GLU A 104 -24.65 5.98 9.90
C GLU A 104 -24.29 4.65 9.23
N ILE A 105 -23.91 4.67 7.94
CA ILE A 105 -23.42 3.48 7.23
C ILE A 105 -21.93 3.28 7.49
N GLN A 106 -21.14 4.35 7.52
CA GLN A 106 -19.70 4.31 7.80
C GLN A 106 -19.41 3.71 9.18
N ASP A 107 -20.21 4.09 10.17
CA ASP A 107 -20.07 3.66 11.57
C ASP A 107 -20.75 2.31 11.84
N PHE A 108 -21.40 1.73 10.83
CA PHE A 108 -21.96 0.38 10.92
C PHE A 108 -20.81 -0.64 11.00
N ASP A 109 -20.53 -1.11 12.21
CA ASP A 109 -19.35 -1.92 12.55
C ASP A 109 -19.75 -3.32 13.02
N ASP A 110 -20.39 -4.08 12.12
CA ASP A 110 -20.71 -5.50 12.27
C ASP A 110 -20.22 -6.28 11.02
N PRO A 111 -18.97 -6.80 11.06
CA PRO A 111 -18.36 -7.51 9.93
C PRO A 111 -19.10 -8.76 9.46
N LYS A 112 -20.02 -9.34 10.25
CA LYS A 112 -20.76 -10.55 9.84
C LYS A 112 -21.50 -10.37 8.52
N TRP A 113 -21.96 -9.16 8.23
CA TRP A 113 -22.70 -8.81 7.02
C TRP A 113 -21.81 -8.80 5.78
N LEU A 114 -20.52 -8.50 5.95
CA LEU A 114 -19.52 -8.68 4.89
C LEU A 114 -19.39 -10.17 4.56
N TYR A 115 -19.39 -11.04 5.57
CA TYR A 115 -19.24 -12.49 5.38
C TYR A 115 -20.47 -13.10 4.71
N GLU A 116 -21.67 -12.67 5.12
CA GLU A 116 -22.94 -13.07 4.49
C GLU A 116 -23.01 -12.60 3.03
N MET A 117 -22.72 -11.32 2.76
CA MET A 117 -22.81 -10.75 1.42
C MET A 117 -21.90 -11.46 0.40
N TYR A 118 -20.68 -11.81 0.80
CA TYR A 118 -19.68 -12.39 -0.09
C TYR A 118 -19.58 -13.92 0.00
N ASP A 119 -20.37 -14.55 0.89
CA ASP A 119 -20.35 -15.99 1.18
C ASP A 119 -18.92 -16.50 1.47
N ILE A 120 -18.26 -15.86 2.44
CA ILE A 120 -16.90 -16.19 2.88
C ILE A 120 -16.86 -16.74 4.30
N ASP A 121 -15.88 -17.59 4.60
CA ASP A 121 -15.74 -18.29 5.88
C ASP A 121 -14.61 -17.77 6.77
N TYR A 122 -13.68 -16.96 6.24
CA TYR A 122 -12.62 -16.31 7.00
C TYR A 122 -13.05 -14.93 7.53
N GLY A 123 -12.38 -14.46 8.58
CA GLY A 123 -12.54 -13.09 9.08
C GLY A 123 -11.77 -12.11 8.21
N ILE A 124 -12.31 -10.93 7.93
CA ILE A 124 -11.62 -9.89 7.14
C ILE A 124 -12.03 -8.50 7.61
N GLY A 125 -11.06 -7.59 7.67
CA GLY A 125 -11.29 -6.21 8.07
C GLY A 125 -9.99 -5.42 8.26
N PHE A 126 -10.12 -4.22 8.83
CA PHE A 126 -9.01 -3.38 9.26
C PHE A 126 -9.03 -3.31 10.79
N THR A 127 -7.91 -3.62 11.45
CA THR A 127 -7.70 -3.19 12.83
C THR A 127 -7.14 -1.78 12.89
N THR A 128 -6.44 -1.37 11.84
CA THR A 128 -5.82 -0.05 11.75
C THR A 128 -5.92 0.50 10.34
N ARG A 129 -6.08 1.82 10.23
CA ARG A 129 -6.14 2.58 8.97
C ARG A 129 -5.25 3.80 9.03
N GLY A 130 -5.07 4.48 7.90
CA GLY A 130 -4.03 5.51 7.75
C GLY A 130 -2.65 4.91 7.51
N CYS A 131 -1.69 5.76 7.16
CA CYS A 131 -0.31 5.33 6.92
C CYS A 131 0.66 6.53 7.02
N SER A 132 1.45 6.56 8.09
CA SER A 132 2.52 7.54 8.34
C SER A 132 3.60 7.50 7.28
N VAL A 133 3.75 6.37 6.57
CA VAL A 133 4.75 6.22 5.49
C VAL A 133 4.64 7.35 4.47
N ASN A 134 3.40 7.78 4.19
CA ASN A 134 3.11 8.97 3.40
C ASN A 134 3.81 9.03 2.03
N CYS A 135 3.99 7.87 1.39
CA CYS A 135 4.57 7.79 0.05
C CYS A 135 3.85 8.73 -0.93
N SER A 136 4.62 9.55 -1.64
CA SER A 136 4.11 10.50 -2.63
C SER A 136 3.25 9.84 -3.71
N PHE A 137 3.61 8.62 -4.13
CA PHE A 137 2.88 7.81 -5.11
C PHE A 137 1.62 7.12 -4.57
N CYS A 138 1.46 7.01 -3.24
CA CYS A 138 0.39 6.22 -2.63
C CYS A 138 -0.87 7.07 -2.38
N LEU A 139 -2.06 6.50 -2.60
CA LEU A 139 -3.32 7.20 -2.30
C LEU A 139 -3.72 7.17 -0.82
N VAL A 140 -3.16 6.24 -0.03
CA VAL A 140 -3.62 5.95 1.34
C VAL A 140 -3.54 7.19 2.22
N SER A 141 -2.39 7.86 2.33
CA SER A 141 -2.26 9.03 3.18
C SER A 141 -3.11 10.22 2.73
N LYS A 142 -3.48 10.25 1.44
CA LYS A 142 -4.35 11.27 0.84
C LYS A 142 -5.82 11.04 1.18
N LYS A 143 -6.23 9.77 1.26
CA LYS A 143 -7.60 9.34 1.54
C LYS A 143 -7.89 9.19 3.03
N GLU A 144 -6.99 8.52 3.74
CA GLU A 144 -7.15 8.07 5.11
C GLU A 144 -6.35 8.91 6.12
N GLY A 145 -5.36 9.67 5.65
CA GLY A 145 -4.48 10.47 6.50
C GLY A 145 -3.12 9.82 6.77
N ALA A 146 -2.15 10.67 7.15
CA ALA A 146 -0.76 10.30 7.42
C ALA A 146 -0.49 9.96 8.90
N ILE A 147 -1.52 9.63 9.68
CA ILE A 147 -1.38 9.06 11.02
C ILE A 147 -2.23 7.79 11.04
N GLU A 148 -1.65 6.70 11.53
CA GLU A 148 -2.37 5.47 11.79
C GLU A 148 -3.40 5.66 12.92
N TYR A 149 -4.57 5.07 12.78
CA TYR A 149 -5.62 5.06 13.80
C TYR A 149 -6.32 3.72 13.86
N ALA A 150 -6.81 3.36 15.06
CA ALA A 150 -7.60 2.15 15.28
C ALA A 150 -8.93 2.17 14.50
N ASP A 151 -9.34 1.02 13.97
CA ASP A 151 -10.60 0.82 13.25
C ASP A 151 -11.44 -0.25 13.98
N THR A 152 -11.46 -1.50 13.52
CA THR A 152 -12.27 -2.58 14.12
C THR A 152 -11.39 -3.56 14.90
N PRO A 153 -11.64 -3.86 16.19
CA PRO A 153 -10.82 -4.80 16.95
C PRO A 153 -10.92 -6.24 16.42
N ILE A 154 -9.87 -7.05 16.63
CA ILE A 154 -9.81 -8.47 16.22
C ILE A 154 -11.04 -9.25 16.70
N THR A 155 -11.48 -9.01 17.94
CA THR A 155 -12.69 -9.61 18.53
C THR A 155 -13.92 -9.59 17.62
N LYS A 156 -14.12 -8.53 16.82
CA LYS A 156 -15.23 -8.37 15.88
C LYS A 156 -14.93 -8.90 14.47
N ILE A 157 -13.67 -8.89 14.06
CA ILE A 157 -13.23 -9.37 12.74
C ILE A 157 -13.23 -10.91 12.66
N VAL A 158 -13.13 -11.61 13.80
CA VAL A 158 -13.15 -13.07 13.79
C VAL A 158 -14.50 -13.58 13.27
N ASN A 159 -14.45 -14.31 12.15
CA ASN A 159 -15.59 -15.07 11.66
C ASN A 159 -15.75 -16.34 12.49
N PRO A 160 -16.89 -16.61 13.16
CA PRO A 160 -17.07 -17.81 13.98
C PRO A 160 -16.89 -19.13 13.22
N LYS A 161 -16.95 -19.11 11.89
CA LYS A 161 -16.79 -20.29 11.03
C LYS A 161 -15.34 -20.69 10.76
N SER A 162 -14.35 -19.86 11.10
CA SER A 162 -12.93 -20.11 10.79
C SER A 162 -11.98 -19.49 11.81
N LYS A 163 -10.77 -20.03 11.87
CA LYS A 163 -9.65 -19.44 12.62
C LYS A 163 -8.75 -18.57 11.75
N HIS A 164 -9.03 -18.43 10.46
CA HIS A 164 -8.26 -17.60 9.55
C HIS A 164 -8.82 -16.19 9.49
N ILE A 165 -7.95 -15.20 9.63
CA ILE A 165 -8.28 -13.78 9.48
C ILE A 165 -7.37 -13.11 8.43
N VAL A 166 -7.93 -12.12 7.74
CA VAL A 166 -7.26 -11.29 6.74
C VAL A 166 -7.33 -9.84 7.19
N LEU A 167 -6.18 -9.25 7.53
CA LEU A 167 -6.09 -7.84 7.87
C LEU A 167 -5.67 -7.03 6.65
N MET A 168 -6.50 -6.04 6.32
CA MET A 168 -6.32 -5.15 5.17
C MET A 168 -5.52 -3.88 5.51
N ASN A 169 -5.04 -3.76 6.75
CA ASN A 169 -4.27 -2.64 7.27
C ASN A 169 -3.17 -2.18 6.30
N ASN A 170 -3.04 -0.87 6.09
CA ASN A 170 -2.03 -0.33 5.17
C ASN A 170 -0.59 -0.57 5.66
N ASN A 171 -0.40 -0.54 6.98
CA ASN A 171 0.87 -0.80 7.64
C ASN A 171 0.60 -1.23 9.09
N SER A 172 0.52 -2.53 9.34
CA SER A 172 0.11 -3.05 10.65
C SER A 172 1.13 -2.73 11.74
N ILE A 173 2.42 -2.79 11.41
CA ILE A 173 3.52 -2.62 12.36
C ILE A 173 3.62 -1.18 12.89
N ALA A 174 3.06 -0.20 12.17
CA ALA A 174 3.22 1.22 12.52
C ALA A 174 2.29 1.72 13.63
N HIS A 175 1.23 0.98 13.96
CA HIS A 175 0.28 1.39 15.00
C HIS A 175 0.53 0.63 16.30
N ASP A 176 0.33 1.28 17.43
CA ASP A 176 0.59 0.71 18.76
C ASP A 176 -0.25 -0.54 19.07
N ASP A 177 -1.47 -0.62 18.52
CA ASP A 177 -2.33 -1.80 18.67
C ASP A 177 -1.76 -3.07 18.04
N PHE A 178 -0.69 -2.98 17.23
CA PHE A 178 0.01 -4.15 16.68
C PHE A 178 0.32 -5.20 17.76
N TRP A 179 0.77 -4.76 18.93
CA TRP A 179 1.13 -5.66 20.03
C TRP A 179 -0.09 -6.35 20.64
N ALA A 180 -1.19 -5.62 20.79
CA ALA A 180 -2.45 -6.17 21.29
C ALA A 180 -3.06 -7.15 20.28
N ASP A 181 -3.04 -6.80 18.99
CA ASP A 181 -3.47 -7.66 17.89
C ASP A 181 -2.69 -8.98 17.88
N VAL A 182 -1.36 -8.92 17.94
CA VAL A 182 -0.49 -10.11 18.01
C VAL A 182 -0.82 -10.97 19.22
N ALA A 183 -1.00 -10.36 20.40
CA ALA A 183 -1.33 -11.09 21.62
C ALA A 183 -2.69 -11.79 21.50
N GLU A 184 -3.72 -11.11 20.97
CA GLU A 184 -5.04 -11.68 20.77
C GLU A 184 -5.04 -12.81 19.73
N ILE A 185 -4.36 -12.61 18.60
CA ILE A 185 -4.18 -13.62 17.54
C ILE A 185 -3.57 -14.89 18.12
N LYS A 186 -2.51 -14.75 18.93
CA LYS A 186 -1.84 -15.88 19.59
C LYS A 186 -2.76 -16.55 20.61
N ALA A 187 -3.41 -15.78 21.49
CA ALA A 187 -4.28 -16.32 22.53
C ALA A 187 -5.46 -17.12 21.97
N ARG A 188 -6.02 -16.70 20.83
CA ARG A 188 -7.11 -17.38 20.13
C ARG A 188 -6.65 -18.51 19.20
N GLY A 189 -5.35 -18.62 18.95
CA GLY A 189 -4.79 -19.58 17.99
C GLY A 189 -5.28 -19.32 16.55
N LEU A 190 -5.38 -18.06 16.16
CA LEU A 190 -5.78 -17.65 14.81
C LEU A 190 -4.61 -17.80 13.83
N SER A 191 -4.92 -18.07 12.56
CA SER A 191 -3.99 -17.80 11.45
C SER A 191 -4.29 -16.44 10.86
N ILE A 192 -3.24 -15.72 10.45
CA ILE A 192 -3.34 -14.33 10.01
C ILE A 192 -2.70 -14.15 8.65
N HIS A 193 -3.42 -13.48 7.75
CA HIS A 193 -2.88 -12.89 6.53
C HIS A 193 -2.86 -11.37 6.63
N TRP A 194 -1.69 -10.76 6.53
CA TRP A 194 -1.59 -9.33 6.26
C TRP A 194 -1.63 -9.11 4.74
N ASP A 195 -2.74 -8.55 4.26
CA ASP A 195 -3.00 -8.43 2.82
C ASP A 195 -2.10 -7.40 2.15
N GLN A 196 -1.72 -6.34 2.88
CA GLN A 196 -0.85 -5.27 2.38
C GLN A 196 0.58 -5.39 2.88
N ALA A 197 1.48 -4.65 2.23
CA ALA A 197 2.90 -4.61 2.55
C ALA A 197 3.16 -3.81 3.84
N ASN A 198 3.88 -4.38 4.79
CA ASN A 198 4.35 -3.63 5.95
C ASN A 198 5.64 -2.86 5.63
N ASP A 199 5.88 -1.82 6.41
CA ASP A 199 7.13 -1.07 6.38
C ASP A 199 8.28 -1.87 7.01
N ILE A 200 9.21 -2.35 6.17
CA ILE A 200 10.37 -3.12 6.64
C ILE A 200 11.34 -2.33 7.53
N THR A 201 11.33 -0.99 7.46
CA THR A 201 12.19 -0.16 8.33
C THR A 201 11.77 -0.25 9.80
N LEU A 202 10.53 -0.65 10.08
CA LEU A 202 10.00 -0.82 11.44
C LEU A 202 10.31 -2.20 12.04
N VAL A 203 10.92 -3.11 11.28
CA VAL A 203 11.25 -4.45 11.78
C VAL A 203 12.43 -4.35 12.75
N THR A 204 12.14 -4.30 14.05
CA THR A 204 13.11 -4.44 15.15
C THR A 204 13.19 -5.90 15.60
N PRO A 205 14.14 -6.29 16.47
CA PRO A 205 14.15 -7.64 17.04
C PRO A 205 12.83 -8.03 17.72
N LYS A 206 12.20 -7.09 18.46
CA LYS A 206 10.88 -7.31 19.09
C LYS A 206 9.76 -7.52 18.06
N VAL A 207 9.78 -6.77 16.95
CA VAL A 207 8.80 -6.94 15.87
C VAL A 207 9.02 -8.29 15.17
N ALA A 208 10.27 -8.66 14.89
CA ALA A 208 10.60 -9.95 14.30
C ALA A 208 10.14 -11.12 15.18
N GLU A 209 10.36 -11.04 16.50
CA GLU A 209 9.83 -12.00 17.48
C GLU A 209 8.30 -12.08 17.44
N ALA A 210 7.61 -10.94 17.48
CA ALA A 210 6.15 -10.87 17.44
C ALA A 210 5.57 -11.49 16.16
N LEU A 211 6.15 -11.18 15.00
CA LEU A 211 5.77 -11.77 13.72
C LEU A 211 6.05 -13.29 13.69
N GLY A 212 7.18 -13.73 14.25
CA GLY A 212 7.56 -15.14 14.31
C GLY A 212 6.67 -15.98 15.24
N CYS A 213 6.08 -15.35 16.26
CA CYS A 213 5.22 -16.00 17.24
C CYS A 213 3.77 -16.24 16.77
N VAL A 214 3.34 -15.65 15.65
CA VAL A 214 1.98 -15.84 15.12
C VAL A 214 1.94 -16.84 13.98
N ASN A 215 0.75 -17.41 13.75
CA ASN A 215 0.53 -18.34 12.66
C ASN A 215 0.26 -17.61 11.32
N TYR A 216 1.26 -16.90 10.80
CA TYR A 216 1.13 -16.13 9.56
C TYR A 216 0.98 -17.02 8.33
N ARG A 217 0.07 -16.65 7.43
CA ARG A 217 -0.28 -17.40 6.22
C ARG A 217 -0.58 -16.49 5.02
N SER A 218 -0.55 -17.06 3.83
CA SER A 218 -1.07 -16.50 2.58
C SER A 218 -2.58 -16.28 2.68
N PHE A 219 -3.14 -15.56 1.72
CA PHE A 219 -4.56 -15.20 1.68
C PHE A 219 -5.51 -16.41 1.80
N ASN A 220 -5.15 -17.52 1.18
CA ASN A 220 -5.90 -18.78 1.23
C ASN A 220 -5.52 -19.65 2.45
N GLY A 221 -4.74 -19.15 3.41
CA GLY A 221 -4.35 -19.88 4.61
C GLY A 221 -3.36 -21.04 4.42
N SER A 222 -2.89 -21.33 3.20
CA SER A 222 -2.04 -22.51 2.92
C SER A 222 -0.58 -22.29 3.27
N ASP A 223 0.04 -21.32 2.61
CA ASP A 223 1.48 -21.11 2.62
C ASP A 223 1.86 -20.09 3.69
N LYS A 224 3.10 -20.12 4.17
CA LYS A 224 3.63 -19.07 5.03
C LYS A 224 3.97 -17.85 4.19
N GLU A 225 3.39 -16.70 4.53
CA GLU A 225 3.60 -15.45 3.81
C GLU A 225 3.60 -14.23 4.73
N LEU A 226 4.60 -13.37 4.57
CA LEU A 226 4.63 -12.00 5.09
C LEU A 226 5.00 -11.06 3.95
N LYS A 227 4.36 -9.88 3.91
CA LYS A 227 4.55 -8.92 2.82
C LYS A 227 5.24 -7.65 3.33
N PHE A 228 6.24 -7.19 2.60
CA PHE A 228 7.00 -5.97 2.89
C PHE A 228 7.18 -5.10 1.65
N ALA A 229 7.39 -3.81 1.84
CA ALA A 229 7.68 -2.87 0.76
C ALA A 229 9.18 -2.69 0.54
N PHE A 230 9.63 -2.82 -0.71
CA PHE A 230 10.95 -2.44 -1.21
C PHE A 230 10.80 -1.49 -2.42
N ASP A 231 9.90 -0.51 -2.24
CA ASP A 231 9.44 0.38 -3.32
C ASP A 231 10.44 1.49 -3.65
N LEU A 232 11.13 2.02 -2.64
CA LEU A 232 12.11 3.09 -2.78
C LEU A 232 13.51 2.58 -2.44
N LEU A 233 14.55 3.10 -3.10
CA LEU A 233 15.95 2.79 -2.80
C LEU A 233 16.47 3.58 -1.59
N VAL A 234 15.98 4.80 -1.43
CA VAL A 234 16.28 5.68 -0.32
C VAL A 234 14.99 6.04 0.36
N ARG A 235 14.99 5.97 1.69
CA ARG A 235 13.83 6.36 2.48
C ARG A 235 14.23 7.29 3.60
N ARG A 236 13.54 8.41 3.75
CA ARG A 236 13.80 9.39 4.81
C ARG A 236 12.70 9.32 5.86
N LYS A 237 13.06 9.44 7.14
CA LYS A 237 12.16 9.47 8.30
C LYS A 237 12.46 10.60 9.27
N GLY A 238 11.54 11.55 9.41
CA GLY A 238 11.58 12.55 10.47
C GLY A 238 11.11 11.98 11.80
N ILE A 239 11.89 12.21 12.85
CA ILE A 239 11.60 11.85 14.23
C ILE A 239 11.53 13.15 15.02
N VAL A 240 10.40 13.39 15.67
CA VAL A 240 10.25 14.49 16.62
C VAL A 240 10.82 14.02 17.95
N LEU A 241 11.88 14.68 18.42
CA LEU A 241 12.41 14.48 19.77
C LEU A 241 11.66 15.42 20.72
N GLU A 242 10.67 14.89 21.45
CA GLU A 242 10.18 15.58 22.64
C GLU A 242 11.32 15.63 23.68
N THR A 243 11.46 16.73 24.42
CA THR A 243 12.55 16.98 25.37
C THR A 243 12.82 15.74 26.23
N ALA A 244 13.86 14.99 25.85
CA ALA A 244 14.13 13.68 26.39
C ALA A 244 14.70 13.83 27.81
N SER A 245 14.02 13.25 28.80
CA SER A 245 14.77 12.65 29.90
C SER A 245 15.66 11.55 29.30
N HIS A 246 16.90 11.42 29.79
CA HIS A 246 18.01 10.62 29.25
C HIS A 246 17.71 9.16 28.82
N ASN A 247 16.51 8.62 29.07
CA ASN A 247 16.15 7.22 28.84
C ASN A 247 15.44 6.93 27.49
N SER A 248 14.96 7.91 26.72
CA SER A 248 14.22 7.65 25.47
C SER A 248 15.09 7.49 24.22
N LEU A 249 16.39 7.80 24.29
CA LEU A 249 17.34 7.60 23.19
C LEU A 249 17.73 6.12 22.99
N ASN A 250 17.61 5.28 24.03
CA ASN A 250 17.94 3.86 23.97
C ASN A 250 16.83 2.98 23.33
N ALA A 251 15.66 3.55 23.02
CA ALA A 251 14.53 2.81 22.45
C ALA A 251 14.54 2.77 20.91
N LEU A 252 15.22 3.74 20.29
CA LEU A 252 15.66 3.61 18.91
C LEU A 252 17.00 2.90 19.00
N ASP A 253 17.13 1.72 18.40
CA ASP A 253 18.41 1.04 18.13
C ASP A 253 19.25 1.92 17.15
N LEU A 254 19.52 3.17 17.54
CA LEU A 254 20.46 4.11 16.93
C LEU A 254 21.87 3.74 17.39
N ASP A 255 22.16 2.44 17.45
CA ASP A 255 23.53 1.98 17.54
C ASP A 255 24.25 2.58 16.34
N LEU A 256 25.09 3.58 16.65
CA LEU A 256 25.84 4.39 15.71
C LEU A 256 26.70 3.47 14.87
N ASP A 257 26.19 3.14 13.70
CA ASP A 257 26.80 2.10 12.89
C ASP A 257 27.93 2.69 12.05
N LYS A 258 29.15 2.22 12.32
CA LYS A 258 30.39 2.60 11.61
C LYS A 258 30.38 2.20 10.12
N ASP A 259 29.34 1.49 9.67
CA ASP A 259 29.21 0.87 8.35
C ASP A 259 28.26 1.63 7.37
N GLY A 260 27.75 2.82 7.77
CA GLY A 260 27.03 3.74 6.88
C GLY A 260 25.65 3.24 6.44
N PHE A 261 24.82 2.81 7.38
CA PHE A 261 23.47 2.27 7.14
C PHE A 261 22.36 3.31 7.17
N TYR A 262 22.55 4.36 7.96
CA TYR A 262 21.73 5.55 7.96
C TYR A 262 22.60 6.77 8.22
N PHE A 263 22.17 7.90 7.68
CA PHE A 263 22.79 9.19 7.98
C PHE A 263 21.74 10.10 8.60
N ILE A 264 22.17 10.85 9.59
CA ILE A 264 21.38 11.82 10.32
C ILE A 264 21.60 13.16 9.61
N ASP A 265 20.55 13.70 9.02
CA ASP A 265 20.58 15.04 8.45
C ASP A 265 19.82 16.01 9.36
N ASN A 266 20.48 17.11 9.74
CA ASN A 266 19.85 18.20 10.48
C ASN A 266 19.16 19.11 9.45
N GLY A 267 18.01 18.66 8.94
CA GLY A 267 17.23 19.39 7.94
C GLY A 267 16.55 20.66 8.50
N PRO A 268 16.14 21.60 7.63
CA PRO A 268 15.49 22.84 8.05
C PRO A 268 14.05 22.60 8.57
N GLU A 269 13.67 23.39 9.58
CA GLU A 269 12.47 23.30 10.43
C GLU A 269 11.13 23.23 9.67
N PHE A 270 10.21 22.38 10.13
CA PHE A 270 8.85 22.27 9.61
C PHE A 270 7.83 22.48 10.74
N ASN A 271 6.99 23.52 10.62
CA ASN A 271 5.91 23.82 11.57
C ASN A 271 4.72 22.87 11.38
N SER A 272 4.33 22.11 12.41
CA SER A 272 3.04 21.42 12.45
C SER A 272 2.42 21.41 13.86
N PRO A 273 1.07 21.43 14.02
CA PRO A 273 0.43 21.53 15.34
C PRO A 273 0.40 20.19 16.11
N LYS A 274 0.52 20.30 17.43
CA LYS A 274 0.64 19.29 18.50
C LYS A 274 0.05 17.89 18.26
N GLY A 275 0.88 16.89 18.55
CA GLY A 275 0.57 15.46 18.61
C GLY A 275 1.71 14.65 18.00
N MET A 276 2.41 13.86 18.80
CA MET A 276 3.55 12.98 18.42
C MET A 276 3.38 12.42 17.00
N ARG A 277 4.26 12.80 16.08
CA ARG A 277 4.15 12.44 14.65
C ARG A 277 5.51 12.07 14.07
N LEU A 278 5.64 10.84 13.59
CA LEU A 278 6.70 10.46 12.67
C LEU A 278 6.47 11.25 11.36
N LEU A 279 7.21 12.33 11.14
CA LEU A 279 7.03 13.18 9.96
C LEU A 279 7.85 12.60 8.80
N LEU A 280 7.17 11.91 7.89
CA LEU A 280 7.80 11.38 6.67
C LEU A 280 7.63 12.37 5.51
N ASP A 281 8.68 13.12 5.20
CA ASP A 281 8.77 13.85 3.93
C ASP A 281 9.47 12.98 2.87
N THR A 282 8.68 12.43 1.95
CA THR A 282 9.19 11.67 0.80
C THR A 282 9.35 12.55 -0.44
N ARG A 283 9.39 13.88 -0.32
CA ARG A 283 9.50 14.79 -1.47
C ARG A 283 10.88 15.43 -1.54
N TYR A 284 11.87 14.74 -2.12
CA TYR A 284 12.96 15.43 -2.81
C TYR A 284 13.56 14.52 -3.88
N GLU A 285 13.49 15.00 -5.12
CA GLU A 285 14.18 14.45 -6.29
C GLU A 285 15.68 14.79 -6.20
N ASN A 286 16.52 13.82 -6.57
CA ASN A 286 17.93 14.00 -6.94
C ASN A 286 18.87 14.64 -5.90
N ILE A 287 19.59 13.80 -5.14
CA ILE A 287 20.92 14.19 -4.64
C ILE A 287 21.88 13.02 -4.87
N HIS A 288 22.60 13.08 -6.00
CA HIS A 288 23.95 12.53 -6.10
C HIS A 288 24.88 13.60 -5.54
N GLY A 289 25.56 13.30 -4.43
CA GLY A 289 26.51 14.25 -3.84
C GLY A 289 26.90 13.88 -2.42
N ASP A 290 28.22 13.88 -2.21
CA ASP A 290 28.93 13.70 -0.94
C ASP A 290 28.24 14.42 0.24
N ILE A 291 27.99 13.67 1.33
CA ILE A 291 27.39 14.20 2.56
C ILE A 291 28.49 14.88 3.37
N SER A 292 28.61 16.20 3.22
CA SER A 292 29.30 17.05 4.19
C SER A 292 28.34 18.10 4.75
N MET A 293 28.31 18.16 6.09
CA MET A 293 27.52 19.01 6.99
C MET A 293 27.01 20.35 6.45
N ILE A 294 25.72 20.63 6.67
CA ILE A 294 25.25 22.00 6.95
C ILE A 294 24.19 21.93 8.07
N ALA A 295 24.49 22.48 9.24
CA ALA A 295 23.51 22.74 10.30
C ALA A 295 23.28 24.26 10.39
N LYS A 296 22.02 24.70 10.39
CA LYS A 296 21.66 26.10 10.66
C LYS A 296 20.41 26.13 11.54
N GLN A 297 20.57 26.62 12.78
CA GLN A 297 19.49 26.84 13.74
C GLN A 297 18.63 28.02 13.28
N ALA A 298 17.30 27.91 13.34
CA ALA A 298 16.42 29.07 13.24
C ALA A 298 15.74 29.33 14.61
N GLU A 299 16.03 30.49 15.18
CA GLU A 299 15.26 31.01 16.31
C GLU A 299 13.91 31.53 15.79
N ASN A 300 12.80 30.97 16.26
CA ASN A 300 11.55 31.71 16.28
C ASN A 300 11.02 31.84 17.71
N ARG A 301 11.25 33.03 18.26
CA ARG A 301 10.56 33.55 19.44
C ARG A 301 9.09 33.72 19.11
N LEU A 302 8.25 32.83 19.63
CA LEU A 302 6.86 33.07 20.08
C LEU A 302 6.28 31.69 20.43
N THR A 303 6.00 31.45 21.71
CA THR A 303 5.54 30.17 22.31
C THR A 303 6.61 29.08 22.39
N GLY A 304 7.26 28.96 23.55
CA GLY A 304 8.31 27.97 23.79
C GLY A 304 7.77 26.53 23.82
N GLU A 305 8.27 25.73 22.87
CA GLU A 305 8.58 24.29 22.95
C GLU A 305 9.39 24.00 21.67
N LEU A 306 10.71 23.79 21.79
CA LEU A 306 11.58 23.46 20.65
C LEU A 306 11.40 21.96 20.32
N GLU A 307 10.56 21.64 19.36
CA GLU A 307 10.52 20.30 18.78
C GLU A 307 11.70 20.13 17.81
N THR A 308 12.72 19.37 18.22
CA THR A 308 13.82 19.03 17.32
C THR A 308 13.36 17.89 16.42
N VAL A 309 13.20 18.15 15.12
CA VAL A 309 12.90 17.12 14.12
C VAL A 309 14.21 16.63 13.50
N MET A 310 14.53 15.37 13.74
CA MET A 310 15.71 14.71 13.20
C MET A 310 15.33 13.84 12.01
N THR A 311 16.03 13.96 10.87
CA THR A 311 15.75 13.11 9.70
C THR A 311 16.74 11.96 9.61
N ILE A 312 16.24 10.72 9.63
CA ILE A 312 17.00 9.50 9.36
C ILE A 312 16.83 9.11 7.90
N THR A 313 17.93 8.95 7.17
CA THR A 313 17.91 8.43 5.80
C THR A 313 18.37 6.98 5.77
N TYR A 314 17.54 6.08 5.25
CA TYR A 314 17.81 4.65 5.07
C TYR A 314 18.24 4.35 3.64
N ASN A 315 19.34 3.60 3.49
CA ASN A 315 19.68 2.92 2.25
C ASN A 315 19.00 1.54 2.21
N MET A 316 17.94 1.41 1.42
CA MET A 316 17.11 0.21 1.39
C MET A 316 17.85 -1.01 0.80
N MET A 317 18.82 -0.80 -0.09
CA MET A 317 19.66 -1.86 -0.66
C MET A 317 20.51 -2.56 0.41
N LYS A 318 20.90 -1.83 1.47
CA LYS A 318 21.59 -2.40 2.64
C LYS A 318 20.61 -2.90 3.71
N LEU A 319 19.55 -2.13 3.95
CA LEU A 319 18.61 -2.39 5.04
C LEU A 319 17.82 -3.68 4.82
N VAL A 320 17.30 -3.90 3.62
CA VAL A 320 16.43 -5.06 3.33
C VAL A 320 17.17 -6.39 3.61
N PRO A 321 18.38 -6.65 3.09
CA PRO A 321 19.17 -7.83 3.46
C PRO A 321 19.35 -8.02 4.96
N ARG A 322 19.62 -6.93 5.71
CA ARG A 322 19.81 -6.99 7.17
C ARG A 322 18.53 -7.38 7.88
N LYS A 323 17.38 -6.82 7.47
CA LYS A 323 16.08 -7.15 8.05
C LYS A 323 15.62 -8.55 7.70
N ILE A 324 15.97 -9.07 6.52
CA ILE A 324 15.76 -10.49 6.18
C ILE A 324 16.54 -11.40 7.12
N ARG A 325 17.85 -11.13 7.33
CA ARG A 325 18.67 -11.90 8.29
C ARG A 325 18.13 -11.84 9.71
N LEU A 326 17.75 -10.65 10.18
CA LEU A 326 17.12 -10.46 11.48
C LEU A 326 15.86 -11.33 11.61
N MET A 327 14.94 -11.27 10.64
CA MET A 327 13.73 -12.10 10.68
C MET A 327 14.06 -13.60 10.67
N GLN A 328 15.10 -14.02 9.95
CA GLN A 328 15.57 -15.40 9.95
C GLN A 328 16.08 -15.87 11.32
N GLU A 329 16.80 -15.01 12.05
CA GLU A 329 17.22 -15.29 13.44
C GLU A 329 16.03 -15.55 14.38
N TYR A 330 14.86 -14.98 14.06
CA TYR A 330 13.60 -15.18 14.77
C TYR A 330 12.69 -16.25 14.13
N GLY A 331 13.24 -17.14 13.30
CA GLY A 331 12.53 -18.30 12.74
C GLY A 331 11.57 -17.98 11.59
N ILE A 332 11.69 -16.80 10.98
CA ILE A 332 10.95 -16.43 9.77
C ILE A 332 11.86 -16.67 8.56
N GLU A 333 11.62 -17.79 7.87
CA GLU A 333 12.43 -18.12 6.70
C GLU A 333 12.28 -17.10 5.57
N PRO A 334 13.38 -16.74 4.87
CA PRO A 334 13.34 -15.76 3.80
C PRO A 334 12.35 -16.08 2.67
N TYR A 335 12.11 -17.35 2.34
CA TYR A 335 11.16 -17.72 1.29
C TYR A 335 9.69 -17.52 1.69
N HIS A 336 9.40 -17.27 2.97
CA HIS A 336 8.08 -16.79 3.41
C HIS A 336 7.88 -15.31 3.07
N LEU A 337 8.96 -14.54 2.90
CA LEU A 337 8.90 -13.11 2.69
C LEU A 337 8.59 -12.78 1.23
N MET A 338 7.54 -11.99 1.01
CA MET A 338 7.21 -11.38 -0.26
C MET A 338 7.49 -9.88 -0.22
N PHE A 339 8.13 -9.36 -1.24
CA PHE A 339 8.49 -7.95 -1.36
C PHE A 339 7.77 -7.32 -2.53
N TYR A 340 6.96 -6.30 -2.26
CA TYR A 340 6.52 -5.40 -3.31
C TYR A 340 7.71 -4.54 -3.74
N VAL A 341 7.92 -4.48 -5.06
CA VAL A 341 9.01 -3.73 -5.69
C VAL A 341 8.38 -2.78 -6.70
N LEU A 342 8.13 -1.54 -6.31
CA LEU A 342 7.66 -0.50 -7.21
C LEU A 342 8.70 -0.23 -8.32
N ILE A 343 8.27 -0.32 -9.58
CA ILE A 343 9.07 -0.07 -10.77
C ILE A 343 8.45 1.02 -11.63
N GLY A 344 9.28 1.79 -12.34
CA GLY A 344 8.82 2.85 -13.24
C GLY A 344 8.24 4.08 -12.52
N PHE A 345 8.54 4.26 -11.23
CA PHE A 345 8.22 5.50 -10.51
C PHE A 345 9.39 6.47 -10.53
N ASN A 346 10.54 6.07 -9.97
CA ASN A 346 11.74 6.89 -9.86
C ASN A 346 13.02 6.04 -9.83
N THR A 347 13.01 4.89 -10.52
CA THR A 347 14.13 3.93 -10.55
C THR A 347 14.60 3.65 -11.97
N THR A 348 15.88 3.30 -12.09
CA THR A 348 16.52 2.86 -13.33
C THR A 348 16.40 1.35 -13.53
N GLU A 349 16.72 0.87 -14.73
CA GLU A 349 16.76 -0.56 -15.04
C GLU A 349 17.75 -1.31 -14.14
N ASP A 350 18.95 -0.76 -13.95
CA ASP A 350 19.99 -1.38 -13.11
C ASP A 350 19.55 -1.44 -11.64
N GLU A 351 18.88 -0.42 -11.13
CA GLU A 351 18.33 -0.39 -9.78
C GLU A 351 17.21 -1.42 -9.59
N ASP A 352 16.33 -1.56 -10.57
CA ASP A 352 15.28 -2.57 -10.59
C ASP A 352 15.89 -3.98 -10.56
N ILE A 353 16.86 -4.26 -11.44
CA ILE A 353 17.59 -5.54 -11.49
C ILE A 353 18.31 -5.81 -10.17
N ALA A 354 19.03 -4.83 -9.62
CA ALA A 354 19.78 -4.99 -8.38
C ALA A 354 18.88 -5.37 -7.19
N ARG A 355 17.69 -4.76 -7.08
CA ARG A 355 16.70 -5.15 -6.05
C ARG A 355 16.25 -6.61 -6.20
N ILE A 356 16.03 -7.08 -7.42
CA ILE A 356 15.62 -8.46 -7.68
C ILE A 356 16.76 -9.44 -7.39
N GLU A 357 18.01 -9.12 -7.77
CA GLU A 357 19.15 -9.98 -7.47
C GLU A 357 19.41 -10.09 -5.97
N ILE A 358 19.27 -9.01 -5.20
CA ILE A 358 19.29 -9.07 -3.72
C ILE A 358 18.22 -10.03 -3.21
N LEU A 359 16.96 -9.87 -3.62
CA LEU A 359 15.88 -10.71 -3.11
C LEU A 359 16.05 -12.18 -3.51
N LYS A 360 16.61 -12.43 -4.69
CA LYS A 360 16.94 -13.77 -5.20
C LYS A 360 18.08 -14.42 -4.39
N GLU A 361 19.12 -13.67 -4.02
CA GLU A 361 20.21 -14.14 -3.16
C GLU A 361 19.66 -14.66 -1.82
N PHE A 362 18.73 -13.91 -1.22
CA PHE A 362 18.06 -14.31 0.02
C PHE A 362 16.91 -15.32 -0.19
N ARG A 363 16.62 -15.76 -1.42
CA ARG A 363 15.47 -16.64 -1.73
C ARG A 363 14.12 -16.06 -1.32
N SER A 364 14.02 -14.74 -1.19
CA SER A 364 12.77 -14.00 -0.96
C SER A 364 11.97 -13.85 -2.25
N ARG A 365 10.66 -13.58 -2.14
CA ARG A 365 9.73 -13.55 -3.28
C ARG A 365 9.47 -12.10 -3.75
N PRO A 366 10.08 -11.63 -4.85
CA PRO A 366 9.74 -10.32 -5.41
C PRO A 366 8.37 -10.32 -6.09
N TYR A 367 7.65 -9.20 -5.94
CA TYR A 367 6.44 -8.87 -6.68
C TYR A 367 6.62 -7.49 -7.34
N PRO A 368 6.84 -7.41 -8.66
CA PRO A 368 7.06 -6.14 -9.36
C PRO A 368 5.74 -5.38 -9.50
N MET A 369 5.63 -4.22 -8.86
CA MET A 369 4.47 -3.35 -8.98
C MET A 369 4.76 -2.26 -10.01
N LEU A 370 4.10 -2.32 -11.17
CA LEU A 370 4.24 -1.27 -12.17
C LEU A 370 3.52 0.00 -11.70
N PHE A 371 4.27 1.10 -11.57
CA PHE A 371 3.72 2.37 -11.14
C PHE A 371 2.61 2.88 -12.09
N ARG A 372 1.59 3.47 -11.48
CA ARG A 372 0.52 4.23 -12.11
C ARG A 372 0.34 5.50 -11.29
N ASP A 373 0.10 6.61 -11.96
CA ASP A 373 -0.19 7.86 -11.23
C ASP A 373 -1.53 7.77 -10.48
N LEU A 374 -1.79 8.77 -9.65
CA LEU A 374 -3.00 8.85 -8.83
C LEU A 374 -4.29 9.06 -9.64
N THR A 375 -4.18 9.33 -10.94
CA THR A 375 -5.31 9.39 -11.86
C THR A 375 -5.57 8.04 -12.54
N GLY A 376 -4.68 7.07 -12.36
CA GLY A 376 -4.71 5.76 -13.02
C GLY A 376 -3.93 5.67 -14.33
N LYS A 377 -3.28 6.75 -14.75
CA LYS A 377 -2.50 6.78 -15.99
C LYS A 377 -1.33 5.81 -15.87
N ALA A 378 -1.25 4.88 -16.81
CA ALA A 378 -0.14 3.96 -16.94
C ALA A 378 0.91 4.50 -17.90
N GLY A 379 2.16 4.08 -17.73
CA GLY A 379 3.25 4.44 -18.64
C GLY A 379 3.84 5.82 -18.40
N VAL A 380 3.54 6.46 -17.27
CA VAL A 380 4.18 7.69 -16.81
C VAL A 380 4.91 7.43 -15.49
N ASP A 381 6.05 8.08 -15.29
CA ASP A 381 6.85 8.02 -14.08
C ASP A 381 6.36 9.04 -13.03
N GLY A 382 7.05 9.10 -11.88
CA GLY A 382 6.69 10.00 -10.78
C GLY A 382 6.73 11.49 -11.12
N SER A 383 7.49 11.87 -12.15
CA SER A 383 7.58 13.24 -12.67
C SER A 383 6.54 13.53 -13.78
N GLY A 384 5.78 12.52 -14.19
CA GLY A 384 4.81 12.60 -15.28
C GLY A 384 5.39 12.36 -16.68
N LYS A 385 6.69 12.03 -16.79
CA LYS A 385 7.35 11.69 -18.05
C LYS A 385 7.07 10.23 -18.44
N PRO A 386 7.24 9.82 -19.71
CA PRO A 386 7.07 8.43 -20.10
C PRO A 386 7.98 7.48 -19.29
N GLN A 387 7.43 6.37 -18.81
CA GLN A 387 8.21 5.30 -18.18
C GLN A 387 9.22 4.72 -19.16
N SER A 388 10.38 4.32 -18.64
CA SER A 388 11.37 3.58 -19.42
C SER A 388 10.79 2.29 -19.99
N PHE A 389 11.22 1.92 -21.20
CA PHE A 389 10.66 0.79 -21.94
C PHE A 389 10.81 -0.55 -21.20
N HIS A 390 11.82 -0.66 -20.32
CA HIS A 390 12.17 -1.89 -19.61
C HIS A 390 11.11 -2.30 -18.57
N CYS A 391 10.33 -1.37 -18.01
CA CYS A 391 9.48 -1.67 -16.85
C CYS A 391 8.44 -2.77 -17.14
N ARG A 392 7.86 -2.80 -18.35
CA ARG A 392 6.88 -3.83 -18.75
C ARG A 392 7.51 -5.22 -18.93
N PRO A 393 8.55 -5.40 -19.77
CA PRO A 393 9.23 -6.70 -19.86
C PRO A 393 9.85 -7.11 -18.52
N PHE A 394 10.33 -6.17 -17.70
CA PHE A 394 10.87 -6.46 -16.36
C PHE A 394 9.82 -7.07 -15.45
N ARG A 395 8.62 -6.45 -15.36
CA ARG A 395 7.48 -7.02 -14.65
C ARG A 395 7.18 -8.45 -15.13
N ASP A 396 7.10 -8.64 -16.44
CA ASP A 396 6.78 -9.96 -17.01
C ASP A 396 7.86 -11.01 -16.70
N TRP A 397 9.14 -10.63 -16.73
CA TRP A 397 10.28 -11.49 -16.39
C TRP A 397 10.22 -11.96 -14.92
N VAL A 398 9.87 -11.07 -14.00
CA VAL A 398 9.77 -11.42 -12.57
C VAL A 398 8.50 -12.22 -12.28
N VAL A 399 7.31 -11.80 -12.77
CA VAL A 399 6.02 -12.48 -12.51
C VAL A 399 5.99 -13.91 -13.07
N THR A 400 6.63 -14.15 -14.20
CA THR A 400 6.74 -15.52 -14.79
C THR A 400 7.77 -16.40 -14.08
N GLY A 401 8.52 -15.86 -13.11
CA GLY A 401 9.60 -16.57 -12.41
C GLY A 401 10.86 -16.76 -13.25
N LEU A 402 10.94 -16.16 -14.45
CA LEU A 402 12.10 -16.29 -15.34
C LEU A 402 13.37 -15.67 -14.77
N TYR A 403 13.25 -14.72 -13.83
CA TYR A 403 14.39 -14.15 -13.10
C TYR A 403 15.25 -15.16 -12.34
N LYS A 404 14.69 -16.34 -12.07
CA LYS A 404 15.43 -17.46 -11.45
C LYS A 404 16.25 -18.26 -12.45
N LYS A 405 16.00 -18.12 -13.75
CA LYS A 405 16.46 -19.04 -14.79
C LYS A 405 17.31 -18.38 -15.89
N GLN A 406 17.10 -17.09 -16.14
CA GLN A 406 17.81 -16.35 -17.19
C GLN A 406 18.03 -14.90 -16.75
N ALA A 407 19.08 -14.27 -17.27
CA ALA A 407 19.31 -12.84 -17.07
C ALA A 407 18.18 -12.02 -17.73
N PHE A 408 17.94 -10.81 -17.23
CA PHE A 408 16.89 -9.95 -17.77
C PHE A 408 17.18 -9.56 -19.22
N HIS A 409 18.44 -9.25 -19.53
CA HIS A 409 18.87 -8.86 -20.87
C HIS A 409 18.77 -9.98 -21.91
N ASP A 410 18.65 -11.23 -21.50
CA ASP A 410 18.42 -12.38 -22.40
C ASP A 410 16.92 -12.63 -22.67
N PHE A 411 16.03 -11.92 -21.96
CA PHE A 411 14.61 -12.14 -22.06
C PHE A 411 14.05 -11.62 -23.39
N THR A 412 13.46 -12.47 -24.21
CA THR A 412 12.99 -12.10 -25.56
C THR A 412 12.09 -10.85 -25.60
N ARG A 413 11.22 -10.64 -24.60
CA ARG A 413 10.36 -9.44 -24.55
C ARG A 413 11.14 -8.15 -24.30
N TYR A 414 12.31 -8.22 -23.67
CA TYR A 414 13.20 -7.09 -23.50
C TYR A 414 13.63 -6.54 -24.86
N HIS A 415 14.24 -7.38 -25.71
CA HIS A 415 14.71 -6.98 -27.04
C HIS A 415 13.57 -6.47 -27.94
N LEU A 416 12.43 -7.15 -27.93
CA LEU A 416 11.25 -6.73 -28.71
C LEU A 416 10.80 -5.32 -28.32
N ARG A 417 10.76 -5.03 -27.01
CA ARG A 417 10.33 -3.72 -26.50
C ARG A 417 11.38 -2.63 -26.72
N LYS A 418 12.66 -2.98 -26.59
CA LYS A 418 13.77 -2.07 -26.87
C LYS A 418 13.72 -1.59 -28.33
N LYS A 419 13.61 -2.51 -29.27
CA LYS A 419 13.48 -2.20 -30.70
C LYS A 419 12.29 -1.28 -30.99
N GLN A 420 11.12 -1.58 -30.42
CA GLN A 420 9.93 -0.73 -30.57
C GLN A 420 10.11 0.68 -30.01
N ALA A 421 10.88 0.83 -28.91
CA ALA A 421 11.16 2.12 -28.32
C ALA A 421 12.14 2.94 -29.19
N GLU A 422 13.18 2.29 -29.72
CA GLU A 422 14.15 2.88 -30.65
C GLU A 422 13.49 3.33 -31.96
N GLU A 423 12.62 2.48 -32.56
CA GLU A 423 11.84 2.83 -33.76
C GLU A 423 10.94 4.05 -33.52
N LYS A 424 10.31 4.13 -32.34
CA LYS A 424 9.45 5.26 -31.98
C LYS A 424 10.24 6.56 -31.79
N LEU A 425 11.42 6.48 -31.17
CA LEU A 425 12.28 7.65 -31.00
C LEU A 425 12.74 8.20 -32.35
N LEU A 426 13.18 7.33 -33.26
CA LEU A 426 13.60 7.72 -34.61
C LEU A 426 12.46 8.39 -35.39
N GLN A 427 11.23 7.88 -35.24
CA GLN A 427 10.05 8.50 -35.86
C GLN A 427 9.79 9.91 -35.31
N GLN A 428 9.90 10.10 -33.99
CA GLN A 428 9.71 11.41 -33.35
C GLN A 428 10.78 12.42 -33.80
N GLU A 429 12.05 12.02 -33.85
CA GLU A 429 13.15 12.87 -34.34
C GLU A 429 12.93 13.27 -35.80
N THR A 430 12.42 12.35 -36.63
CA THR A 430 12.10 12.63 -38.04
C THR A 430 10.96 13.63 -38.17
N GLU A 431 9.88 13.47 -37.38
CA GLU A 431 8.74 14.39 -37.36
C GLU A 431 9.14 15.79 -36.86
N GLU A 432 9.95 15.89 -35.80
CA GLU A 432 10.47 17.15 -35.28
C GLU A 432 11.41 17.84 -36.28
N HIS A 433 12.28 17.08 -36.95
CA HIS A 433 13.15 17.62 -38.00
C HIS A 433 12.34 18.18 -39.18
N GLN A 434 11.30 17.45 -39.63
CA GLN A 434 10.40 17.94 -40.68
C GLN A 434 9.66 19.21 -40.27
N LEU A 435 9.19 19.30 -39.02
CA LEU A 435 8.53 20.50 -38.49
C LEU A 435 9.48 21.69 -38.35
N SER A 436 10.78 21.46 -38.12
CA SER A 436 11.79 22.53 -38.04
C SER A 436 12.21 23.11 -39.40
N LEU A 437 11.86 22.44 -40.50
CA LEU A 437 12.13 22.87 -41.88
C LEU A 437 11.00 23.71 -42.48
N PHE A 438 9.87 23.86 -41.78
CA PHE A 438 8.76 24.78 -42.08
C PHE A 438 8.76 25.95 -41.10
#